data_AF-A0A1S2PY27-F1
#
_entry.id   AF-A0A1S2PY27-F1
#
_cell.length_a   1.000
_cell.length_b   1.000
_cell.length_c   1.000
_cell.angle_alpha   90.00
_cell.angle_beta   90.00
_cell.angle_gamma   90.00
#
_symmetry.space_group_name_H-M   'P 1'
#
loop_
_entity.id
_entity.type
_entity.pdbx_description
1 polymer ?
#
loop_
_entity_poly.entity_id
_entity_poly.type
_entity_poly.pdbx_seq_one_letter_code
_entity_poly.pdbx_strand_id
1 'polypeptide(L)'
;MPYPRGIQILADHIGVDPEHVALALRAASRSHAVIRANNFAHLTPEQYLNLTGSDRHAVAVVANLAMRFAGRIEDALLLMDIHHASQGTKAPRLAIREGVGTLPEHHDHAHVQQAIRILQAAGLPPIVTDGTHELRPGFQVLPGSSELPGWVFVAPDPECDDRRGFAGGQLGYLAVMRFAGWGVITEPMPHRLWAAVHPDYRNNPFTS
;
A
#
# COMPACT_ATOMS: atom_id res chain seq x y z
N MET A 1 -3.44 18.68 -23.81
CA MET A 1 -2.90 17.44 -24.41
C MET A 1 -3.15 16.30 -23.45
N PRO A 2 -3.51 15.09 -23.91
CA PRO A 2 -3.67 13.94 -23.02
C PRO A 2 -2.30 13.53 -22.43
N TYR A 3 -2.25 13.29 -21.12
CA TYR A 3 -1.04 12.79 -20.46
C TYR A 3 -0.77 11.31 -20.84
N PRO A 4 0.50 10.87 -20.80
CA PRO A 4 0.84 9.44 -20.92
C PRO A 4 0.03 8.56 -19.96
N ARG A 5 -0.34 7.35 -20.41
CA ARG A 5 -1.20 6.44 -19.65
C ARG A 5 -0.70 6.14 -18.24
N GLY A 6 0.63 6.02 -18.05
CA GLY A 6 1.22 5.79 -16.72
C GLY A 6 1.02 6.94 -15.73
N ILE A 7 1.04 8.19 -16.22
CA ILE A 7 0.76 9.37 -15.40
C ILE A 7 -0.71 9.36 -14.99
N GLN A 8 -1.61 9.06 -15.92
CA GLN A 8 -3.04 8.98 -15.64
C GLN A 8 -3.35 7.89 -14.61
N ILE A 9 -2.82 6.68 -14.79
CA ILE A 9 -3.02 5.57 -13.85
C ILE A 9 -2.52 5.93 -12.44
N LEU A 10 -1.32 6.52 -12.34
CA LEU A 10 -0.79 6.90 -11.03
C LEU A 10 -1.61 8.01 -10.39
N ALA A 11 -2.03 9.01 -11.16
CA ALA A 11 -2.89 10.11 -10.71
C ALA A 11 -4.22 9.57 -10.17
N ASP A 12 -4.87 8.67 -10.91
CA ASP A 12 -6.12 8.02 -10.51
C ASP A 12 -5.91 7.16 -9.25
N HIS A 13 -4.79 6.44 -9.14
CA HIS A 13 -4.47 5.60 -7.98
C HIS A 13 -4.26 6.38 -6.69
N ILE A 14 -3.71 7.60 -6.77
CA ILE A 14 -3.39 8.41 -5.59
C ILE A 14 -4.37 9.58 -5.40
N GLY A 15 -5.32 9.76 -6.33
CA GLY A 15 -6.38 10.77 -6.24
C GLY A 15 -5.85 12.20 -6.32
N VAL A 16 -4.99 12.49 -7.30
CA VAL A 16 -4.47 13.85 -7.56
C VAL A 16 -4.57 14.18 -9.05
N ASP A 17 -4.46 15.46 -9.40
CA ASP A 17 -4.41 15.88 -10.80
C ASP A 17 -3.17 15.27 -11.53
N PRO A 18 -3.33 14.71 -12.75
CA PRO A 18 -2.23 14.25 -13.59
C PRO A 18 -1.08 15.25 -13.78
N GLU A 19 -1.35 16.55 -13.74
CA GLU A 19 -0.33 17.61 -13.80
C GLU A 19 0.65 17.52 -12.62
N HIS A 20 0.16 17.25 -11.41
CA HIS A 20 1.03 17.08 -10.24
C HIS A 20 1.94 15.86 -10.39
N VAL A 21 1.43 14.77 -10.97
CA VAL A 21 2.22 13.58 -11.27
C VAL A 21 3.26 13.86 -12.36
N ALA A 22 2.91 14.62 -13.40
CA ALA A 22 3.85 15.03 -14.43
C ALA A 22 4.97 15.95 -13.89
N LEU A 23 4.63 16.88 -12.99
CA LEU A 23 5.59 17.71 -12.27
C LEU A 23 6.50 16.86 -11.36
N ALA A 24 5.92 15.92 -10.61
CA ALA A 24 6.64 14.99 -9.76
C ALA A 24 7.64 14.13 -10.53
N LEU A 25 7.23 13.58 -11.67
CA LEU A 25 8.12 12.80 -12.52
C LEU A 25 9.30 13.64 -13.02
N ARG A 26 9.06 14.87 -13.47
CA ARG A 26 10.13 15.80 -13.89
C ARG A 26 11.07 16.15 -12.74
N ALA A 27 10.54 16.38 -11.55
CA ALA A 27 11.34 16.65 -10.35
C ALA A 27 12.19 15.43 -9.96
N ALA A 28 11.58 14.24 -9.87
CA ALA A 28 12.25 12.99 -9.54
C ALA A 28 13.37 12.67 -10.55
N SER A 29 13.12 12.79 -11.86
CA SER A 29 14.13 12.55 -12.89
C SER A 29 15.33 13.49 -12.78
N ARG A 30 15.11 14.77 -12.48
CA ARG A 30 16.22 15.72 -12.25
C ARG A 30 17.02 15.35 -11.01
N SER A 31 16.34 15.05 -9.90
CA SER A 31 16.99 14.63 -8.65
C SER A 31 17.76 13.32 -8.83
N HIS A 32 17.21 12.33 -9.54
CA HIS A 32 17.90 11.08 -9.86
C HIS A 32 19.16 11.29 -10.69
N ALA A 33 19.13 12.19 -11.68
CA ALA A 33 20.32 12.51 -12.47
C ALA A 33 21.42 13.13 -11.60
N VAL A 34 21.06 14.04 -10.67
CA VAL A 34 21.99 14.67 -9.73
C VAL A 34 22.54 13.66 -8.72
N ILE A 35 21.69 12.83 -8.12
CA ILE A 35 22.10 11.80 -7.14
C ILE A 35 23.02 10.77 -7.80
N ARG A 36 22.71 10.32 -9.01
CA ARG A 36 23.60 9.43 -9.77
C ARG A 36 24.94 10.09 -10.02
N ALA A 37 24.94 11.32 -10.53
CA ALA A 37 26.17 12.05 -10.83
C ALA A 37 27.06 12.26 -9.59
N ASN A 38 26.46 12.49 -8.42
CA ASN A 38 27.21 12.78 -7.20
C ASN A 38 27.67 11.52 -6.44
N ASN A 39 26.83 10.48 -6.39
CA ASN A 39 27.05 9.34 -5.49
C ASN A 39 27.33 8.01 -6.23
N PHE A 40 26.95 7.93 -7.51
CA PHE A 40 27.00 6.70 -8.30
C PHE A 40 27.53 6.96 -9.72
N ALA A 41 28.48 7.90 -9.85
CA ALA A 41 29.05 8.28 -11.15
C ALA A 41 29.69 7.09 -11.88
N HIS A 42 30.12 6.08 -11.13
CA HIS A 42 30.71 4.84 -11.62
C HIS A 42 29.69 3.85 -12.20
N LEU A 43 28.39 4.03 -11.95
CA LEU A 43 27.33 3.17 -12.48
C LEU A 43 26.79 3.73 -13.80
N THR A 44 26.53 2.85 -14.76
CA THR A 44 25.77 3.22 -15.95
C THR A 44 24.33 3.61 -15.58
N PRO A 45 23.63 4.38 -16.42
CA PRO A 45 22.22 4.68 -16.19
C PRO A 45 21.37 3.42 -15.95
N GLU A 46 21.62 2.33 -16.68
CA GLU A 46 20.92 1.06 -16.53
C GLU A 46 21.25 0.35 -15.21
N GLN A 47 22.52 0.35 -14.77
CA GLN A 47 22.92 -0.24 -13.49
C GLN A 47 22.34 0.52 -12.31
N TYR A 48 22.33 1.86 -12.38
CA TYR A 48 21.69 2.70 -11.38
C TYR A 48 20.17 2.52 -11.37
N LEU A 49 19.55 2.37 -12.55
CA LEU A 49 18.12 2.05 -12.65
C LEU A 49 17.80 0.66 -12.13
N ASN A 50 18.65 -0.35 -12.32
CA ASN A 50 18.44 -1.67 -11.74
C ASN A 50 18.61 -1.65 -10.21
N LEU A 51 19.54 -0.85 -9.69
CA LEU A 51 19.72 -0.64 -8.25
C LEU A 51 18.51 0.06 -7.60
N THR A 52 17.83 0.94 -8.34
CA THR A 52 16.73 1.79 -7.82
C THR A 52 15.33 1.34 -8.27
N GLY A 53 15.24 0.52 -9.31
CA GLY A 53 14.04 0.22 -10.08
C GLY A 53 13.43 -1.15 -9.80
N SER A 54 14.14 -2.03 -9.08
CA SER A 54 13.61 -3.35 -8.70
C SER A 54 12.42 -3.29 -7.73
N ASP A 55 12.20 -2.17 -7.02
CA ASP A 55 11.38 -2.19 -5.79
C ASP A 55 10.17 -1.25 -5.73
N ARG A 56 9.52 -0.90 -6.85
CA ARG A 56 8.44 0.13 -6.88
C ARG A 56 8.84 1.48 -6.26
N HIS A 57 10.10 1.65 -5.86
CA HIS A 57 10.58 2.78 -5.09
C HIS A 57 10.48 4.08 -5.90
N ALA A 58 10.81 4.02 -7.19
CA ALA A 58 10.62 5.13 -8.11
C ALA A 58 9.14 5.59 -8.17
N VAL A 59 8.18 4.66 -8.15
CA VAL A 59 6.75 4.98 -8.12
C VAL A 59 6.37 5.65 -6.80
N ALA A 60 6.88 5.13 -5.67
CA ALA A 60 6.63 5.70 -4.35
C ALA A 60 7.18 7.14 -4.23
N VAL A 61 8.40 7.40 -4.72
CA VAL A 61 9.01 8.74 -4.75
C VAL A 61 8.18 9.70 -5.61
N VAL A 62 7.78 9.30 -6.82
CA VAL A 62 6.95 10.13 -7.69
C VAL A 62 5.59 10.41 -7.04
N ALA A 63 4.95 9.40 -6.45
CA ALA A 63 3.67 9.57 -5.76
C ALA A 63 3.77 10.52 -4.55
N ASN A 64 4.83 10.39 -3.74
CA ASN A 64 5.11 11.29 -2.63
C ASN A 64 5.26 12.74 -3.10
N LEU A 65 6.06 12.99 -4.14
CA LEU A 65 6.24 14.32 -4.69
C LEU A 65 4.94 14.87 -5.30
N ALA A 66 4.14 14.03 -5.97
CA ALA A 66 2.87 14.44 -6.54
C ALA A 66 1.88 14.89 -5.45
N MET A 67 1.79 14.14 -4.35
CA MET A 67 0.99 14.53 -3.18
C MET A 67 1.45 15.85 -2.58
N ARG A 68 2.77 16.07 -2.45
CA ARG A 68 3.32 17.35 -1.97
C ARG A 68 2.97 18.51 -2.90
N PHE A 69 3.07 18.33 -4.23
CA PHE A 69 2.67 19.35 -5.19
C PHE A 69 1.17 19.64 -5.15
N ALA A 70 0.34 18.65 -4.82
CA ALA A 70 -1.08 18.82 -4.59
C ALA A 70 -1.42 19.42 -3.20
N GLY A 71 -0.42 19.77 -2.38
CA GLY A 71 -0.61 20.30 -1.02
C GLY A 71 -0.98 19.25 0.04
N ARG A 72 -1.01 17.95 -0.31
CA ARG A 72 -1.37 16.82 0.56
C ARG A 72 -0.13 16.25 1.26
N ILE A 73 0.50 17.04 2.12
CA ILE A 73 1.80 16.70 2.72
C ILE A 73 1.72 15.47 3.65
N GLU A 74 0.64 15.35 4.42
CA GLU A 74 0.43 14.22 5.33
C GLU A 74 0.26 12.90 4.55
N ASP A 75 -0.55 12.91 3.49
CA ASP A 75 -0.71 11.75 2.61
C ASP A 75 0.62 11.38 1.93
N ALA A 76 1.46 12.36 1.58
CA ALA A 76 2.76 12.07 1.01
C ALA A 76 3.63 11.24 1.98
N LEU A 77 3.68 11.59 3.26
CA LEU A 77 4.41 10.83 4.28
C LEU A 77 3.85 9.41 4.39
N LEU A 78 2.52 9.30 4.44
CA LEU A 78 1.80 8.03 4.51
C LEU A 78 2.19 7.07 3.39
N LEU A 79 2.30 7.56 2.15
CA LEU A 79 2.69 6.73 1.00
C LEU A 79 4.08 6.11 1.18
N MET A 80 5.02 6.82 1.81
CA MET A 80 6.34 6.27 2.08
C MET A 80 6.29 5.19 3.17
N ASP A 81 5.51 5.41 4.23
CA ASP A 81 5.32 4.43 5.31
C ASP A 81 4.69 3.14 4.78
N ILE A 82 3.67 3.25 3.92
CA ILE A 82 3.05 2.12 3.23
C ILE A 82 4.09 1.37 2.37
N HIS A 83 4.90 2.09 1.60
CA HIS A 83 5.94 1.49 0.76
C HIS A 83 7.00 0.75 1.59
N HIS A 84 7.46 1.33 2.70
CA HIS A 84 8.41 0.67 3.59
C HIS A 84 7.82 -0.60 4.23
N ALA A 85 6.55 -0.52 4.68
CA ALA A 85 5.82 -1.66 5.21
C ALA A 85 5.62 -2.77 4.17
N SER A 86 5.39 -2.42 2.90
CA SER A 86 5.19 -3.39 1.82
C SER A 86 6.46 -4.16 1.47
N GLN A 87 7.62 -3.50 1.52
CA GLN A 87 8.93 -4.10 1.23
C GLN A 87 9.51 -4.92 2.39
N GLY A 88 8.89 -4.86 3.58
CA GLY A 88 9.43 -5.51 4.77
C GLY A 88 10.84 -5.01 5.14
N THR A 89 11.18 -3.78 4.74
CA THR A 89 12.53 -3.23 4.87
C THR A 89 12.88 -2.94 6.33
N LYS A 90 13.89 -3.66 6.84
CA LYS A 90 14.85 -3.46 7.98
C LYS A 90 14.53 -2.58 9.21
N ALA A 91 13.42 -1.86 9.31
CA ALA A 91 12.90 -1.44 10.61
C ALA A 91 12.49 -2.72 11.39
N PRO A 92 12.68 -2.79 12.72
CA PRO A 92 12.22 -3.94 13.48
C PRO A 92 10.75 -4.16 13.12
N ARG A 93 10.45 -5.33 12.52
CA ARG A 93 9.07 -5.73 12.22
C ARG A 93 8.32 -5.54 13.52
N LEU A 94 7.42 -4.55 13.58
CA LEU A 94 6.53 -4.41 14.72
C LEU A 94 5.87 -5.77 14.88
N ALA A 95 6.21 -6.47 15.96
CA ALA A 95 5.56 -7.71 16.32
C ALA A 95 4.12 -7.32 16.61
N ILE A 96 3.25 -7.53 15.63
CA ILE A 96 1.81 -7.47 15.86
C ILE A 96 1.56 -8.51 16.95
N ARG A 97 0.80 -8.16 17.97
CA ARG A 97 0.48 -9.10 19.04
C ARG A 97 -0.65 -10.02 18.58
N GLU A 98 -0.75 -11.21 19.17
CA GLU A 98 -1.94 -12.04 19.03
C GLU A 98 -3.20 -11.21 19.31
N GLY A 99 -4.25 -11.43 18.51
CA GLY A 99 -5.51 -10.70 18.64
C GLY A 99 -5.48 -9.23 18.18
N VAL A 100 -4.41 -8.74 17.55
CA VAL A 100 -4.35 -7.39 16.97
C VAL A 100 -4.49 -7.46 15.45
N GLY A 101 -5.54 -6.83 14.92
CA GLY A 101 -5.79 -6.74 13.48
C GLY A 101 -6.30 -8.03 12.84
N THR A 102 -6.37 -9.13 13.58
CA THR A 102 -6.90 -10.43 13.15
C THR A 102 -7.30 -11.27 14.37
N LEU A 103 -7.94 -12.42 14.15
CA LEU A 103 -8.25 -13.39 15.20
C LEU A 103 -6.97 -14.12 15.66
N PRO A 104 -6.87 -14.54 16.94
CA PRO A 104 -5.69 -15.23 17.45
C PRO A 104 -5.25 -16.45 16.62
N GLU A 105 -6.18 -17.26 16.11
CA GLU A 105 -5.90 -18.44 15.29
C GLU A 105 -5.31 -18.13 13.91
N HIS A 106 -5.39 -16.88 13.46
CA HIS A 106 -4.82 -16.40 12.20
C HIS A 106 -3.56 -15.57 12.41
N HIS A 107 -3.07 -15.47 13.65
CA HIS A 107 -1.94 -14.65 14.02
C HIS A 107 -0.70 -14.97 13.17
N ASP A 108 -0.35 -16.25 13.00
CA ASP A 108 0.87 -16.65 12.29
C ASP A 108 0.73 -16.61 10.76
N HIS A 109 -0.42 -16.22 10.21
CA HIS A 109 -0.62 -16.19 8.76
C HIS A 109 0.18 -15.04 8.12
N ALA A 110 1.24 -15.38 7.39
CA ALA A 110 2.23 -14.43 6.88
C ALA A 110 1.64 -13.25 6.08
N HIS A 111 0.68 -13.52 5.19
CA HIS A 111 0.02 -12.47 4.40
C HIS A 111 -0.92 -11.60 5.23
N VAL A 112 -1.56 -12.16 6.27
CA VAL A 112 -2.42 -11.39 7.17
C VAL A 112 -1.55 -10.42 7.97
N GLN A 113 -0.46 -10.90 8.53
CA GLN A 113 0.54 -10.08 9.22
C GLN A 113 1.08 -8.95 8.36
N GLN A 114 1.37 -9.22 7.08
CA GLN A 114 1.83 -8.18 6.16
C GLN A 114 0.75 -7.15 5.83
N ALA A 115 -0.48 -7.58 5.57
CA ALA A 115 -1.61 -6.67 5.33
C ALA A 115 -1.89 -5.78 6.55
N ILE A 116 -1.89 -6.34 7.76
CA ILE A 116 -2.05 -5.55 9.00
C ILE A 116 -0.95 -4.51 9.12
N ARG A 117 0.33 -4.88 8.92
CA ARG A 117 1.45 -3.91 8.95
C ARG A 117 1.27 -2.77 7.97
N ILE A 118 0.85 -3.08 6.74
CA ILE A 118 0.60 -2.10 5.68
C ILE A 118 -0.53 -1.13 6.09
N LEU A 119 -1.65 -1.66 6.59
CA LEU A 119 -2.79 -0.85 7.01
C LEU A 119 -2.47 0.00 8.25
N GLN A 120 -1.74 -0.53 9.22
CA GLN A 120 -1.26 0.23 10.37
C GLN A 120 -0.27 1.33 9.97
N ALA A 121 0.61 1.07 9.00
CA ALA A 121 1.50 2.09 8.44
C ALA A 121 0.72 3.21 7.71
N ALA A 122 -0.49 2.90 7.24
CA ALA A 122 -1.43 3.89 6.73
C ALA A 122 -2.25 4.60 7.83
N GLY A 123 -1.88 4.45 9.10
CA GLY A 123 -2.56 5.12 10.22
C GLY A 123 -3.93 4.55 10.57
N LEU A 124 -4.29 3.39 10.04
CA LEU A 124 -5.57 2.74 10.30
C LEU A 124 -5.49 1.95 11.62
N PRO A 125 -6.50 2.03 12.50
CA PRO A 125 -6.47 1.32 13.77
C PRO A 125 -6.89 -0.13 13.59
N PRO A 126 -6.07 -1.11 14.01
CA PRO A 126 -6.49 -2.50 14.01
C PRO A 126 -7.47 -2.75 15.16
N ILE A 127 -8.37 -3.71 14.95
CA ILE A 127 -9.14 -4.33 16.04
C ILE A 127 -8.19 -4.89 17.10
N VAL A 128 -8.63 -4.91 18.35
CA VAL A 128 -8.00 -5.69 19.42
C VAL A 128 -9.05 -6.66 19.97
N THR A 129 -8.74 -7.95 19.98
CA THR A 129 -9.64 -9.02 20.42
C THR A 129 -8.88 -10.11 21.18
N ASP A 130 -9.57 -10.81 22.08
CA ASP A 130 -9.06 -12.03 22.73
C ASP A 130 -9.51 -13.32 21.99
N GLY A 131 -10.16 -13.18 20.83
CA GLY A 131 -10.75 -14.27 20.04
C GLY A 131 -12.20 -14.57 20.39
N THR A 132 -12.71 -14.07 21.51
CA THR A 132 -14.12 -14.23 21.93
C THR A 132 -14.87 -12.89 21.93
N HIS A 133 -14.19 -11.81 22.31
CA HIS A 133 -14.76 -10.48 22.44
C HIS A 133 -13.88 -9.44 21.75
N GLU A 134 -14.52 -8.41 21.22
CA GLU A 134 -13.84 -7.19 20.80
C GLU A 134 -13.47 -6.35 22.04
N LEU A 135 -12.18 -6.08 22.22
CA LEU A 135 -11.65 -5.21 23.26
C LEU A 135 -11.50 -3.76 22.79
N ARG A 136 -11.26 -3.57 21.49
CA ARG A 136 -11.22 -2.25 20.84
C ARG A 136 -11.62 -2.37 19.37
N PRO A 137 -12.52 -1.51 18.87
CA PRO A 137 -12.91 -1.50 17.46
C PRO A 137 -11.74 -1.10 16.57
N GLY A 138 -11.78 -1.59 15.33
CA GLY A 138 -10.80 -1.29 14.31
C GLY A 138 -10.98 -2.19 13.09
N PHE A 139 -10.06 -2.11 12.14
CA PHE A 139 -10.09 -3.01 10.99
C PHE A 139 -9.69 -4.43 11.41
N GLN A 140 -10.23 -5.42 10.71
CA GLN A 140 -9.88 -6.83 10.86
C GLN A 140 -9.46 -7.41 9.52
N VAL A 141 -8.37 -8.18 9.52
CA VAL A 141 -7.86 -8.90 8.36
C VAL A 141 -8.03 -10.39 8.60
N LEU A 142 -8.63 -11.09 7.64
CA LEU A 142 -8.82 -12.53 7.65
C LEU A 142 -8.11 -13.16 6.45
N PRO A 143 -7.56 -14.37 6.58
CA PRO A 143 -6.98 -15.07 5.44
C PRO A 143 -8.06 -15.58 4.48
N GLY A 144 -7.67 -15.82 3.23
CA GLY A 144 -8.44 -16.64 2.31
C GLY A 144 -8.55 -18.10 2.76
N SER A 145 -9.50 -18.83 2.18
CA SER A 145 -9.55 -20.29 2.31
C SER A 145 -8.38 -20.94 1.57
N SER A 146 -8.20 -22.26 1.74
CA SER A 146 -7.22 -23.04 0.98
C SER A 146 -7.40 -22.96 -0.54
N GLU A 147 -8.62 -22.67 -1.00
CA GLU A 147 -8.96 -22.49 -2.42
C GLU A 147 -8.61 -21.09 -2.95
N LEU A 148 -8.31 -20.14 -2.05
CA LEU A 148 -7.94 -18.76 -2.37
C LEU A 148 -6.58 -18.41 -1.76
N PRO A 149 -5.49 -19.11 -2.15
CA PRO A 149 -4.17 -18.85 -1.60
C PRO A 149 -3.69 -17.43 -1.91
N GLY A 150 -3.09 -16.79 -0.92
CA GLY A 150 -2.58 -15.41 -1.03
C GLY A 150 -3.65 -14.32 -0.95
N TRP A 151 -4.93 -14.68 -0.85
CA TRP A 151 -6.00 -13.72 -0.60
C TRP A 151 -6.10 -13.37 0.88
N VAL A 152 -6.47 -12.12 1.15
CA VAL A 152 -6.89 -11.64 2.45
C VAL A 152 -8.17 -10.82 2.29
N PHE A 153 -9.01 -10.86 3.32
CA PHE A 153 -10.23 -10.10 3.43
C PHE A 153 -10.08 -9.06 4.54
N VAL A 154 -10.46 -7.83 4.26
CA VAL A 154 -10.34 -6.70 5.18
C VAL A 154 -11.76 -6.21 5.51
N ALA A 155 -12.14 -6.32 6.77
CA ALA A 155 -13.28 -5.61 7.33
C ALA A 155 -12.80 -4.22 7.78
N PRO A 156 -13.34 -3.12 7.21
CA PRO A 156 -13.02 -1.76 7.65
C PRO A 156 -13.39 -1.49 9.11
N ASP A 157 -12.74 -0.52 9.75
CA ASP A 157 -13.16 -0.02 11.05
C ASP A 157 -14.55 0.65 10.99
N PRO A 158 -15.34 0.62 12.08
CA PRO A 158 -16.67 1.23 12.11
C PRO A 158 -16.70 2.73 11.78
N GLU A 159 -15.60 3.44 12.06
CA GLU A 159 -15.44 4.88 11.83
C GLU A 159 -14.80 5.21 10.48
N CYS A 160 -14.67 4.23 9.57
CA CYS A 160 -13.96 4.43 8.30
C CYS A 160 -14.54 5.56 7.44
N ASP A 161 -15.86 5.76 7.48
CA ASP A 161 -16.57 6.78 6.70
C ASP A 161 -16.23 8.22 7.13
N ASP A 162 -15.81 8.44 8.37
CA ASP A 162 -15.43 9.76 8.89
C ASP A 162 -13.96 10.11 8.56
N ARG A 163 -13.16 9.11 8.18
CA ARG A 163 -11.74 9.30 7.84
C ARG A 163 -11.59 10.00 6.50
N ARG A 164 -10.61 10.90 6.42
CA ARG A 164 -10.27 11.66 5.20
C ARG A 164 -8.84 11.37 4.76
N GLY A 165 -8.46 11.88 3.60
CA GLY A 165 -7.12 11.68 3.03
C GLY A 165 -7.03 10.41 2.19
N PHE A 166 -5.81 9.97 1.90
CA PHE A 166 -5.54 8.85 1.00
C PHE A 166 -6.09 7.51 1.51
N ALA A 167 -5.96 7.27 2.81
CA ALA A 167 -6.50 6.09 3.49
C ALA A 167 -7.92 6.32 4.07
N GLY A 168 -8.58 7.42 3.72
CA GLY A 168 -9.91 7.76 4.24
C GLY A 168 -11.06 7.05 3.52
N GLY A 169 -12.19 6.90 4.22
CA GLY A 169 -13.38 6.24 3.70
C GLY A 169 -13.22 4.73 3.54
N GLN A 170 -14.30 4.05 3.17
CA GLN A 170 -14.28 2.60 2.90
C GLN A 170 -13.27 2.21 1.82
N LEU A 171 -13.12 3.02 0.77
CA LEU A 171 -12.19 2.74 -0.33
C LEU A 171 -10.72 3.03 0.03
N GLY A 172 -10.46 3.71 1.15
CA GLY A 172 -9.10 3.99 1.62
C GLY A 172 -8.29 2.70 1.85
N TYR A 173 -8.95 1.66 2.37
CA TYR A 173 -8.36 0.33 2.55
C TYR A 173 -7.88 -0.29 1.22
N LEU A 174 -8.71 -0.22 0.18
CA LEU A 174 -8.34 -0.68 -1.16
C LEU A 174 -7.21 0.15 -1.77
N ALA A 175 -7.25 1.47 -1.58
CA ALA A 175 -6.23 2.39 -2.07
C ALA A 175 -4.86 2.07 -1.45
N VAL A 176 -4.82 1.86 -0.13
CA VAL A 176 -3.61 1.47 0.61
C VAL A 176 -3.07 0.13 0.11
N MET A 177 -3.91 -0.91 0.03
CA MET A 177 -3.48 -2.24 -0.43
C MET A 177 -2.98 -2.20 -1.88
N ARG A 178 -3.69 -1.50 -2.77
CA ARG A 178 -3.28 -1.32 -4.17
C ARG A 178 -1.94 -0.59 -4.29
N PHE A 179 -1.74 0.46 -3.49
CA PHE A 179 -0.50 1.23 -3.47
C PHE A 179 0.67 0.41 -2.93
N ALA A 180 0.44 -0.42 -1.90
CA ALA A 180 1.39 -1.41 -1.40
C ALA A 180 1.68 -2.55 -2.41
N GLY A 181 0.92 -2.62 -3.50
CA GLY A 181 1.17 -3.55 -4.60
C GLY A 181 0.40 -4.85 -4.52
N TRP A 182 -0.68 -4.90 -3.75
CA TRP A 182 -1.62 -6.01 -3.71
C TRP A 182 -2.68 -5.84 -4.81
N GLY A 183 -3.13 -6.94 -5.40
CA GLY A 183 -4.30 -6.90 -6.29
C GLY A 183 -5.54 -6.68 -5.45
N VAL A 184 -6.55 -5.97 -5.94
CA VAL A 184 -7.76 -5.68 -5.15
C VAL A 184 -9.02 -5.87 -5.99
N ILE A 185 -10.08 -6.38 -5.37
CA ILE A 185 -11.44 -6.43 -5.94
C ILE A 185 -12.15 -5.15 -5.50
N THR A 186 -12.70 -4.40 -6.46
CA THR A 186 -13.41 -3.14 -6.19
C THR A 186 -14.91 -3.32 -6.07
N GLU A 187 -15.42 -4.47 -6.50
CA GLU A 187 -16.81 -4.85 -6.36
C GLU A 187 -17.16 -5.04 -4.87
N PRO A 188 -18.37 -4.65 -4.43
CA PRO A 188 -18.81 -4.86 -3.05
C PRO A 188 -18.87 -6.36 -2.74
N MET A 189 -18.13 -6.81 -1.73
CA MET A 189 -18.26 -8.18 -1.22
C MET A 189 -19.36 -8.25 -0.15
N PRO A 190 -19.90 -9.45 0.13
CA PRO A 190 -20.78 -9.66 1.26
C PRO A 190 -20.18 -9.10 2.55
N HIS A 191 -21.05 -8.64 3.45
CA HIS A 191 -20.66 -8.12 4.76
C HIS A 191 -19.68 -6.93 4.73
N ARG A 192 -19.64 -6.17 3.62
CA ARG A 192 -18.78 -4.99 3.45
C ARG A 192 -17.27 -5.31 3.56
N LEU A 193 -16.90 -6.52 3.19
CA LEU A 193 -15.50 -6.92 3.13
C LEU A 193 -14.83 -6.35 1.87
N TRP A 194 -13.53 -6.10 1.99
CA TRP A 194 -12.66 -5.81 0.86
C TRP A 194 -11.70 -6.97 0.65
N ALA A 195 -11.49 -7.37 -0.61
CA ALA A 195 -10.61 -8.48 -0.93
C ALA A 195 -9.32 -7.96 -1.59
N ALA A 196 -8.18 -8.46 -1.10
CA ALA A 196 -6.86 -8.17 -1.66
C ALA A 196 -6.05 -9.45 -1.85
N VAL A 197 -5.30 -9.55 -2.94
CA VAL A 197 -4.41 -10.67 -3.25
C VAL A 197 -2.95 -10.23 -3.19
N HIS A 198 -2.14 -11.01 -2.48
CA HIS A 198 -0.72 -10.78 -2.34
C HIS A 198 -0.02 -10.76 -3.72
N PRO A 199 0.99 -9.89 -3.95
CA PRO A 199 1.67 -9.78 -5.24
C PRO A 199 2.19 -11.11 -5.79
N ASP A 200 2.70 -12.00 -4.94
CA ASP A 200 3.20 -13.33 -5.36
C ASP A 200 2.12 -14.25 -5.92
N TYR A 201 0.85 -13.96 -5.63
CA TYR A 201 -0.31 -14.75 -6.03
C TYR A 201 -1.18 -14.03 -7.08
N ARG A 202 -0.80 -12.82 -7.52
CA ARG A 202 -1.54 -12.07 -8.55
C ARG A 202 -1.62 -12.80 -9.90
N ASN A 203 -0.63 -13.64 -10.19
CA ASN A 203 -0.61 -14.48 -11.39
C ASN A 203 -1.16 -15.88 -11.13
N ASN A 204 -1.61 -16.21 -9.92
CA ASN A 204 -2.32 -17.46 -9.67
C ASN A 204 -3.74 -17.25 -10.17
N PRO A 205 -4.07 -17.72 -11.39
CA PRO A 205 -5.45 -17.69 -11.81
C PRO A 205 -6.13 -18.77 -10.97
N PHE A 206 -7.42 -18.95 -11.16
CA PHE A 206 -7.88 -20.33 -11.16
C PHE A 206 -7.15 -21.06 -12.31
N THR A 207 -5.92 -21.57 -12.08
CA THR A 207 -5.32 -22.61 -12.92
C THR A 207 -5.94 -23.94 -12.50
N SER A 208 -6.88 -24.39 -13.35
CA SER A 208 -7.50 -25.71 -13.44
C SER A 208 -8.18 -26.26 -12.18
#